data_AF-A0A098LH78-F1
#
_entry.id   AF-A0A098LH78-F1
#
_cell.length_a   1.000
_cell.length_b   1.000
_cell.length_c   1.000
_cell.angle_alpha   90.00
_cell.angle_beta   90.00
_cell.angle_gamma   90.00
#
_symmetry.space_group_name_H-M   'P 1'
#
loop_
_entity.id
_entity.type
_entity.pdbx_description
1 polymer ?
#
loop_
_entity_poly.entity_id
_entity_poly.type
_entity_poly.pdbx_seq_one_letter_code
_entity_poly.pdbx_strand_id
1 'polypeptide(L)'
;MLSPIGGSKKLISFYKSIEEKSPAWGLEIDQGSGNINFNNHVGDSVLTLANSGKVGINNPSPEFELDVNGSIAMAGRQGNAYKGKILADGKWHPVLTELNGCHALEIVAGIGKKKTGRYALIHAFALSAFGKSKSKIDIRQAYYGVRSNRIELRWTGTTYNFNLEMRTRNTYDGEFYIQYFISKLWFDQFMDNSVGK
;
A
#
# COMPACT_ATOMS: atom_id res chain seq x y z
N MET A 1 -35.07 -1.73 -10.56
CA MET A 1 -34.85 -1.87 -9.11
C MET A 1 -34.80 -3.35 -8.79
N LEU A 2 -33.81 -3.81 -8.03
CA LEU A 2 -33.69 -5.22 -7.63
C LEU A 2 -33.75 -5.26 -6.10
N SER A 3 -34.74 -5.97 -5.55
CA SER A 3 -35.00 -6.07 -4.11
C SER A 3 -35.46 -7.49 -3.82
N PRO A 4 -35.07 -8.08 -2.68
CA PRO A 4 -35.63 -9.37 -2.30
C PRO A 4 -37.11 -9.20 -1.98
N ILE A 5 -37.87 -10.29 -2.14
CA ILE A 5 -39.30 -10.34 -1.84
C ILE A 5 -39.52 -11.24 -0.63
N GLY A 6 -40.39 -10.81 0.29
CA GLY A 6 -40.68 -11.54 1.53
C GLY A 6 -39.48 -11.59 2.48
N GLY A 7 -39.29 -12.72 3.15
CA GLY A 7 -38.18 -12.93 4.10
C GLY A 7 -36.84 -13.36 3.46
N SER A 8 -36.76 -13.39 2.14
CA SER A 8 -35.51 -13.77 1.45
C SER A 8 -34.45 -12.68 1.60
N LYS A 9 -33.18 -13.06 1.71
CA LYS A 9 -32.03 -12.16 1.54
C LYS A 9 -31.43 -12.22 0.13
N LYS A 10 -31.84 -13.22 -0.65
CA LYS A 10 -31.25 -13.57 -1.93
C LYS A 10 -31.77 -12.68 -3.06
N LEU A 11 -30.83 -12.08 -3.77
CA LEU A 11 -31.06 -11.21 -4.92
C LEU A 11 -30.92 -11.99 -6.24
N ILE A 12 -29.81 -12.72 -6.39
CA ILE A 12 -29.46 -13.44 -7.62
C ILE A 12 -28.81 -14.79 -7.24
N SER A 13 -29.02 -15.81 -8.05
CA SER A 13 -28.34 -17.11 -7.93
C SER A 13 -27.82 -17.55 -9.28
N PHE A 14 -26.59 -18.06 -9.29
CA PHE A 14 -25.90 -18.53 -10.48
C PHE A 14 -25.75 -20.05 -10.39
N TYR A 15 -26.27 -20.77 -11.38
CA TYR A 15 -26.19 -22.23 -11.48
C TYR A 15 -25.25 -22.62 -12.61
N LYS A 16 -24.56 -23.77 -12.49
CA LYS A 16 -23.69 -24.27 -13.56
C LYS A 16 -24.49 -24.79 -14.75
N SER A 17 -25.64 -25.41 -14.50
CA SER A 17 -26.60 -25.90 -15.50
C SER A 17 -28.01 -25.87 -14.91
N ILE A 18 -29.02 -26.14 -15.75
CA ILE A 18 -30.43 -26.22 -15.31
C ILE A 18 -30.74 -27.46 -14.45
N GLU A 19 -29.84 -28.44 -14.45
CA GLU A 19 -30.00 -29.70 -13.71
C GLU A 19 -29.55 -29.57 -12.25
N GLU A 20 -28.73 -28.56 -11.94
CA GLU A 20 -28.19 -28.33 -10.61
C GLU A 20 -29.28 -27.82 -9.65
N LYS A 21 -29.42 -28.52 -8.51
CA LYS A 21 -30.40 -28.14 -7.48
C LYS A 21 -29.92 -27.03 -6.56
N SER A 22 -28.62 -26.76 -6.55
CA SER A 22 -27.99 -25.78 -5.68
C SER A 22 -27.17 -24.78 -6.51
N PRO A 23 -27.21 -23.49 -6.18
CA PRO A 23 -26.44 -22.49 -6.91
C PRO A 23 -24.94 -22.66 -6.64
N ALA A 24 -24.13 -22.40 -7.65
CA ALA A 24 -22.68 -22.29 -7.50
C ALA A 24 -22.28 -21.00 -6.78
N TRP A 25 -23.05 -19.92 -6.99
CA TRP A 25 -22.86 -18.62 -6.34
C TRP A 25 -24.19 -17.96 -6.03
N GLY A 26 -24.25 -17.25 -4.91
CA GLY A 26 -25.38 -16.42 -4.50
C GLY A 26 -24.97 -14.97 -4.31
N LEU A 27 -25.85 -14.04 -4.70
CA LEU A 27 -25.75 -12.64 -4.31
C LEU A 27 -26.87 -12.33 -3.33
N GLU A 28 -26.54 -11.82 -2.16
CA GLU A 28 -27.50 -11.52 -1.10
C GLU A 28 -27.32 -10.10 -0.57
N ILE A 29 -28.41 -9.50 -0.08
CA ILE A 29 -28.36 -8.25 0.68
C ILE A 29 -28.74 -8.53 2.12
N ASP A 30 -27.89 -8.13 3.05
CA ASP A 30 -28.22 -8.21 4.47
C ASP A 30 -29.16 -7.05 4.85
N GLN A 31 -30.35 -7.39 5.33
CA GLN A 31 -31.39 -6.40 5.62
C GLN A 31 -31.06 -5.46 6.80
N GLY A 32 -30.16 -5.87 7.70
CA GLY A 32 -29.75 -5.05 8.84
C GLY A 32 -28.66 -4.06 8.47
N SER A 33 -27.57 -4.55 7.89
CA SER A 33 -26.39 -3.75 7.54
C SER A 33 -26.49 -3.05 6.18
N GLY A 34 -27.32 -3.56 5.27
CA GLY A 34 -27.34 -3.17 3.86
C GLY A 34 -26.16 -3.70 3.06
N ASN A 35 -25.34 -4.59 3.63
CA ASN A 35 -24.19 -5.17 2.96
C ASN A 35 -24.61 -6.09 1.82
N ILE A 36 -23.86 -6.07 0.72
CA ILE A 36 -24.01 -7.03 -0.38
C ILE A 36 -22.97 -8.13 -0.21
N ASN A 37 -23.41 -9.38 -0.20
CA ASN A 37 -22.55 -10.54 0.01
C ASN A 37 -22.57 -11.46 -1.21
N PHE A 38 -21.38 -11.88 -1.64
CA PHE A 38 -21.19 -12.93 -2.61
C PHE A 38 -20.89 -14.22 -1.87
N ASN A 39 -21.83 -15.15 -1.98
CA ASN A 39 -21.79 -16.42 -1.27
C ASN A 39 -21.35 -17.53 -2.21
N ASN A 40 -20.47 -18.40 -1.74
CA ASN A 40 -20.03 -19.59 -2.48
C ASN A 40 -21.14 -20.68 -2.48
N HIS A 41 -20.86 -21.82 -3.13
CA HIS A 41 -21.79 -22.94 -3.24
C HIS A 41 -22.22 -23.59 -1.92
N VAL A 42 -21.50 -23.37 -0.82
CA VAL A 42 -21.87 -23.87 0.52
C VAL A 42 -22.56 -22.80 1.37
N GLY A 43 -22.67 -21.56 0.88
CA GLY A 43 -23.37 -20.45 1.52
C GLY A 43 -22.48 -19.46 2.27
N ASP A 44 -21.16 -19.66 2.31
CA ASP A 44 -20.26 -18.74 3.00
C ASP A 44 -20.08 -17.45 2.19
N SER A 45 -20.16 -16.30 2.86
CA SER A 45 -19.82 -15.00 2.27
C SER A 45 -18.31 -14.87 2.11
N VAL A 46 -17.83 -14.95 0.88
CA VAL A 46 -16.39 -14.85 0.55
C VAL A 46 -15.99 -13.44 0.10
N LEU A 47 -16.94 -12.64 -0.34
CA LEU A 47 -16.76 -11.22 -0.65
C LEU A 47 -17.95 -10.43 -0.10
N THR A 48 -17.65 -9.40 0.67
CA THR A 48 -18.62 -8.48 1.24
C THR A 48 -18.34 -7.08 0.73
N LEU A 49 -19.35 -6.46 0.14
CA LEU A 49 -19.38 -5.02 -0.14
C LEU A 49 -20.18 -4.38 0.98
N ALA A 50 -19.48 -3.77 1.93
CA ALA A 50 -20.13 -3.10 3.05
C ALA A 50 -20.86 -1.85 2.57
N ASN A 51 -22.00 -1.53 3.18
CA ASN A 51 -22.73 -0.29 2.87
C ASN A 51 -21.91 0.98 3.17
N SER A 52 -20.84 0.85 3.96
CA SER A 52 -19.84 1.90 4.19
C SER A 52 -18.88 2.14 3.01
N GLY A 53 -18.95 1.33 1.95
CA GLY A 53 -18.06 1.40 0.77
C GLY A 53 -16.80 0.55 0.89
N LYS A 54 -16.60 -0.16 2.01
CA LYS A 54 -15.44 -1.05 2.23
C LYS A 54 -15.65 -2.43 1.61
N VAL A 55 -14.55 -3.09 1.25
CA VAL A 55 -14.55 -4.42 0.67
C VAL A 55 -13.91 -5.42 1.62
N GLY A 56 -14.64 -6.46 1.98
CA GLY A 56 -14.16 -7.58 2.78
C GLY A 56 -13.97 -8.83 1.92
N ILE A 57 -12.85 -9.53 2.08
CA ILE A 57 -12.63 -10.88 1.52
C ILE A 57 -12.57 -11.85 2.70
N ASN A 58 -13.53 -12.78 2.76
CA ASN A 58 -13.80 -13.62 3.93
C ASN A 58 -13.98 -12.82 5.24
N ASN A 59 -14.38 -11.55 5.12
CA ASN A 59 -14.62 -10.64 6.24
C ASN A 59 -15.95 -9.91 6.04
N PRO A 60 -17.01 -10.26 6.81
CA PRO A 60 -18.32 -9.62 6.68
C PRO A 60 -18.39 -8.21 7.27
N SER A 61 -17.39 -7.82 8.06
CA SER A 61 -17.33 -6.54 8.77
C SER A 61 -15.97 -5.86 8.55
N PRO A 62 -15.64 -5.47 7.31
CA PRO A 62 -14.33 -4.90 6.98
C PRO A 62 -14.05 -3.60 7.74
N GLU A 63 -12.87 -3.50 8.36
CA GLU A 63 -12.43 -2.32 9.11
C GLU A 63 -11.60 -1.37 8.25
N PHE A 64 -10.97 -1.87 7.19
CA PHE A 64 -10.21 -1.09 6.20
C PHE A 64 -10.88 -1.09 4.82
N GLU A 65 -10.42 -0.23 3.91
CA GLU A 65 -10.98 -0.09 2.56
C GLU A 65 -11.00 -1.42 1.80
N LEU A 66 -9.92 -2.21 1.96
CA LEU A 66 -9.85 -3.61 1.60
C LEU A 66 -9.36 -4.39 2.81
N ASP A 67 -10.18 -5.31 3.31
CA ASP A 67 -9.90 -6.10 4.49
C ASP A 67 -10.00 -7.59 4.14
N VAL A 68 -8.88 -8.31 4.24
CA VAL A 68 -8.76 -9.70 3.82
C VAL A 68 -8.49 -10.57 5.04
N ASN A 69 -9.46 -11.39 5.41
CA ASN A 69 -9.28 -12.44 6.40
C ASN A 69 -8.78 -13.72 5.71
N GLY A 70 -7.49 -13.73 5.36
CA GLY A 70 -6.88 -14.84 4.65
C GLY A 70 -5.49 -14.52 4.08
N SER A 71 -5.02 -15.39 3.20
CA SER A 71 -3.73 -15.21 2.52
C SER A 71 -3.86 -14.43 1.22
N ILE A 72 -2.90 -13.54 0.96
CA ILE A 72 -2.80 -12.79 -0.29
C ILE A 72 -1.57 -13.26 -1.06
N ALA A 73 -1.78 -13.88 -2.23
CA ALA A 73 -0.73 -14.14 -3.20
C ALA A 73 -0.71 -13.02 -4.26
N MET A 74 0.44 -12.42 -4.52
CA MET A 74 0.59 -11.29 -5.45
C MET A 74 1.75 -11.53 -6.41
N ALA A 75 1.56 -11.25 -7.70
CA ALA A 75 2.65 -11.23 -8.68
C ALA A 75 3.61 -10.04 -8.45
N GLY A 76 3.12 -8.96 -7.83
CA GLY A 76 3.92 -7.79 -7.46
C GLY A 76 3.10 -6.79 -6.63
N ARG A 77 3.80 -5.90 -5.92
CA ARG A 77 3.21 -4.78 -5.15
C ARG A 77 4.02 -3.52 -5.43
N GLN A 78 3.32 -2.40 -5.60
CA GLN A 78 3.94 -1.09 -5.77
C GLN A 78 3.26 -0.08 -4.85
N GLY A 79 4.06 0.68 -4.08
CA GLY A 79 3.53 1.74 -3.23
C GLY A 79 2.86 2.84 -4.05
N ASN A 80 1.72 3.34 -3.56
CA ASN A 80 0.98 4.44 -4.19
C ASN A 80 0.81 5.67 -3.30
N ALA A 81 1.26 5.63 -2.03
CA ALA A 81 1.07 6.73 -1.11
C ALA A 81 1.86 7.96 -1.57
N TYR A 82 3.09 7.73 -2.06
CA TYR A 82 3.90 8.72 -2.75
C TYR A 82 4.69 8.04 -3.86
N LYS A 83 4.86 8.71 -4.99
CA LYS A 83 5.67 8.23 -6.11
C LYS A 83 6.18 9.41 -6.91
N GLY A 84 7.32 9.25 -7.55
CA GLY A 84 7.90 10.34 -8.31
C GLY A 84 9.23 10.01 -8.95
N LYS A 85 9.86 11.07 -9.43
CA LYS A 85 11.18 11.06 -10.04
C LYS A 85 11.98 12.26 -9.51
N ILE A 86 13.21 12.01 -9.08
CA ILE A 86 14.18 13.06 -8.71
C ILE A 86 15.44 12.95 -9.55
N LEU A 87 16.09 14.08 -9.82
CA LEU A 87 17.30 14.13 -10.64
C LEU A 87 18.47 13.42 -9.91
N ALA A 88 19.24 12.64 -10.66
CA ALA A 88 20.40 11.91 -10.14
C ALA A 88 21.70 12.70 -10.31
N ASP A 89 21.74 13.90 -9.74
CA ASP A 89 22.85 14.86 -9.83
C ASP A 89 23.81 14.80 -8.63
N GLY A 90 23.63 13.84 -7.71
CA GLY A 90 24.43 13.74 -6.49
C GLY A 90 23.97 14.65 -5.35
N LYS A 91 22.94 15.48 -5.57
CA LYS A 91 22.38 16.39 -4.57
C LYS A 91 21.19 15.75 -3.88
N TRP A 92 20.93 16.19 -2.65
CA TRP A 92 19.75 15.77 -1.89
C TRP A 92 18.50 16.46 -2.44
N HIS A 93 17.47 15.66 -2.74
CA HIS A 93 16.17 16.14 -3.16
C HIS A 93 15.09 15.68 -2.17
N PRO A 94 14.14 16.55 -1.78
CA PRO A 94 13.00 16.13 -0.98
C PRO A 94 12.12 15.16 -1.78
N VAL A 95 11.73 14.05 -1.15
CA VAL A 95 10.73 13.10 -1.71
C VAL A 95 9.42 13.11 -0.94
N LEU A 96 9.47 13.48 0.35
CA LEU A 96 8.32 13.83 1.18
C LEU A 96 8.70 15.07 2.00
N THR A 97 7.78 16.01 2.12
CA THR A 97 7.96 17.26 2.87
C THR A 97 6.87 17.45 3.91
N GLU A 98 7.12 18.35 4.87
CA GLU A 98 6.11 18.82 5.83
C GLU A 98 5.51 17.70 6.67
N LEU A 99 6.32 16.70 6.99
CA LEU A 99 5.89 15.59 7.84
C LEU A 99 5.84 16.03 9.30
N ASN A 100 4.82 15.51 9.99
CA ASN A 100 4.65 15.61 11.44
C ASN A 100 4.19 14.25 12.00
N GLY A 101 4.48 13.99 13.26
CA GLY A 101 4.10 12.74 13.93
C GLY A 101 4.98 11.53 13.56
N CYS A 102 4.42 10.34 13.79
CA CYS A 102 5.01 9.04 13.58
C CYS A 102 4.77 8.54 12.14
N HIS A 103 5.84 8.06 11.49
CA HIS A 103 5.80 7.52 10.14
C HIS A 103 6.55 6.20 10.07
N ALA A 104 5.93 5.21 9.42
CA ALA A 104 6.59 4.00 8.95
C ALA A 104 6.37 3.87 7.45
N LEU A 105 7.46 3.89 6.68
CA LEU A 105 7.43 3.93 5.22
C LEU A 105 8.23 2.77 4.63
N GLU A 106 7.68 2.12 3.60
CA GLU A 106 8.40 1.22 2.70
C GLU A 106 8.73 1.97 1.41
N ILE A 107 10.00 1.99 1.01
CA ILE A 107 10.48 2.67 -0.18
C ILE A 107 11.12 1.66 -1.13
N VAL A 108 10.67 1.64 -2.38
CA VAL A 108 11.38 0.98 -3.48
C VAL A 108 11.78 2.05 -4.48
N ALA A 109 13.07 2.17 -4.76
CA ALA A 109 13.58 3.20 -5.67
C ALA A 109 14.73 2.68 -6.52
N GLY A 110 14.80 3.11 -7.77
CA GLY A 110 15.79 2.64 -8.72
C GLY A 110 16.15 3.64 -9.80
N ILE A 111 17.35 3.48 -10.34
CA ILE A 111 17.89 4.26 -11.45
C ILE A 111 18.77 3.37 -12.33
N GLY A 112 18.79 3.66 -13.63
CA GLY A 112 19.69 3.02 -14.58
C GLY A 112 20.09 3.95 -15.73
N LYS A 113 21.39 4.00 -16.03
CA LYS A 113 21.93 4.60 -17.25
C LYS A 113 22.28 3.47 -18.24
N LYS A 114 21.45 3.35 -19.28
CA LYS A 114 21.58 2.28 -20.29
C LYS A 114 22.94 2.35 -20.98
N LYS A 115 23.50 1.17 -21.29
CA LYS A 115 24.79 0.99 -21.99
C LYS A 115 26.03 1.53 -21.26
N THR A 116 25.91 2.02 -20.02
CA THR A 116 27.09 2.45 -19.22
C THR A 116 27.33 1.57 -18.00
N GLY A 117 26.46 0.59 -17.73
CA GLY A 117 26.56 -0.26 -16.56
C GLY A 117 26.40 0.49 -15.22
N ARG A 118 25.64 1.59 -15.19
CA ARG A 118 25.38 2.33 -13.95
C ARG A 118 23.93 2.14 -13.53
N TYR A 119 23.73 1.28 -12.53
CA TYR A 119 22.41 0.97 -11.98
C TYR A 119 22.48 0.94 -10.47
N ALA A 120 21.42 1.40 -9.82
CA ALA A 120 21.20 1.25 -8.39
C ALA A 120 19.73 0.96 -8.13
N LEU A 121 19.46 0.06 -7.19
CA LEU A 121 18.12 -0.32 -6.75
C LEU A 121 18.13 -0.49 -5.23
N ILE A 122 17.15 0.10 -4.56
CA ILE A 122 16.97 -0.02 -3.11
C ILE A 122 15.58 -0.51 -2.75
N HIS A 123 15.52 -1.27 -1.66
CA HIS A 123 14.34 -1.49 -0.83
C HIS A 123 14.69 -1.02 0.57
N ALA A 124 13.91 -0.09 1.12
CA ALA A 124 14.21 0.55 2.40
C ALA A 124 12.99 0.67 3.29
N PHE A 125 13.24 0.60 4.59
CA PHE A 125 12.26 0.92 5.64
C PHE A 125 12.72 2.17 6.36
N ALA A 126 11.89 3.22 6.34
CA ALA A 126 12.17 4.48 7.01
C ALA A 126 11.16 4.67 8.15
N LEU A 127 11.66 4.69 9.38
CA LEU A 127 10.90 4.86 10.61
C LEU A 127 11.26 6.19 11.26
N SER A 128 10.25 6.93 11.70
CA SER A 128 10.41 8.17 12.44
C SER A 128 9.29 8.32 13.47
N ALA A 129 9.64 8.70 14.70
CA ALA A 129 8.69 9.15 15.72
C ALA A 129 8.94 10.64 15.96
N PHE A 130 8.42 11.48 15.06
CA PHE A 130 8.76 12.91 14.90
C PHE A 130 10.15 13.20 14.34
N GLY A 131 10.35 14.42 13.83
CA GLY A 131 11.67 14.88 13.37
C GLY A 131 12.65 15.10 14.52
N LYS A 132 13.95 15.15 14.22
CA LYS A 132 15.04 15.22 15.24
C LYS A 132 14.96 14.14 16.33
N SER A 133 14.21 13.06 16.10
CA SER A 133 14.13 11.89 16.98
C SER A 133 15.26 10.89 16.68
N LYS A 134 15.27 9.78 17.42
CA LYS A 134 16.14 8.62 17.12
C LYS A 134 15.54 7.80 15.96
N SER A 135 15.33 8.43 14.82
CA SER A 135 14.79 7.81 13.61
C SER A 135 15.78 6.82 13.00
N LYS A 136 15.26 5.87 12.20
CA LYS A 136 16.07 4.83 11.56
C LYS A 136 15.66 4.68 10.10
N ILE A 137 16.66 4.52 9.24
CA ILE A 137 16.48 4.06 7.87
C ILE A 137 17.33 2.80 7.70
N ASP A 138 16.69 1.67 7.39
CA ASP A 138 17.37 0.46 6.92
C ASP A 138 17.25 0.39 5.40
N ILE A 139 18.38 0.27 4.70
CA ILE A 139 18.43 0.27 3.24
C ILE A 139 19.09 -1.04 2.78
N ARG A 140 18.33 -1.86 2.06
CA ARG A 140 18.86 -2.99 1.28
C ARG A 140 19.06 -2.53 -0.14
N GLN A 141 20.29 -2.70 -0.64
CA GLN A 141 20.71 -2.05 -1.88
C GLN A 141 21.50 -3.00 -2.77
N ALA A 142 21.13 -3.01 -4.05
CA ALA A 142 21.89 -3.60 -5.14
C ALA A 142 22.39 -2.49 -6.08
N TYR A 143 23.57 -2.69 -6.68
CA TYR A 143 24.10 -1.80 -7.70
C TYR A 143 24.94 -2.57 -8.71
N TYR A 144 25.07 -2.01 -9.90
CA TYR A 144 25.94 -2.52 -10.96
C TYR A 144 27.01 -1.49 -11.32
N GLY A 145 28.20 -1.96 -11.71
CA GLY A 145 29.37 -1.13 -11.94
C GLY A 145 30.14 -0.82 -10.66
N VAL A 146 30.32 0.45 -10.34
CA VAL A 146 31.17 0.89 -9.22
C VAL A 146 30.40 1.04 -7.90
N ARG A 147 31.10 0.86 -6.77
CA ARG A 147 30.51 0.93 -5.41
C ARG A 147 29.81 2.25 -5.08
N SER A 148 30.10 3.31 -5.81
CA SER A 148 29.48 4.63 -5.65
C SER A 148 28.16 4.80 -6.43
N ASN A 149 27.77 3.85 -7.28
CA ASN A 149 26.43 3.80 -7.85
C ASN A 149 25.44 3.38 -6.76
N ARG A 150 25.09 4.30 -5.87
CA ARG A 150 24.17 4.05 -4.75
C ARG A 150 23.11 5.14 -4.67
N ILE A 151 21.97 4.79 -4.11
CA ILE A 151 20.93 5.68 -3.63
C ILE A 151 21.07 5.78 -2.12
N GLU A 152 20.93 6.99 -1.59
CA GLU A 152 20.96 7.30 -0.17
C GLU A 152 19.66 7.98 0.24
N LEU A 153 19.27 7.77 1.49
CA LEU A 153 18.10 8.38 2.12
C LEU A 153 18.51 9.05 3.43
N ARG A 154 17.83 10.14 3.80
CA ARG A 154 17.98 10.76 5.12
C ARG A 154 16.72 11.46 5.58
N TRP A 155 16.59 11.59 6.89
CA TRP A 155 15.63 12.50 7.53
C TRP A 155 16.29 13.87 7.74
N THR A 156 15.57 14.95 7.43
CA THR A 156 16.00 16.34 7.67
C THR A 156 14.87 17.17 8.29
N GLY A 157 15.19 18.36 8.82
CA GLY A 157 14.18 19.30 9.34
C GLY A 157 14.13 19.41 10.86
N THR A 158 12.94 19.77 11.37
CA THR A 158 12.67 20.07 12.79
C THR A 158 11.72 19.02 13.39
N THR A 159 11.44 19.10 14.69
CA THR A 159 10.61 18.11 15.38
C THR A 159 9.21 17.93 14.76
N TYR A 160 8.54 19.03 14.40
CA TYR A 160 7.14 19.00 13.92
C TYR A 160 7.00 19.36 12.43
N ASN A 161 8.12 19.51 11.73
CA ASN A 161 8.17 19.72 10.29
C ASN A 161 9.49 19.15 9.79
N PHE A 162 9.44 17.92 9.28
CA PHE A 162 10.60 17.18 8.80
C PHE A 162 10.32 16.55 7.43
N ASN A 163 11.40 16.16 6.75
CA ASN A 163 11.36 15.68 5.38
C ASN A 163 12.10 14.35 5.25
N LEU A 164 11.66 13.53 4.29
CA LEU A 164 12.49 12.45 3.75
C LEU A 164 13.16 12.96 2.47
N GLU A 165 14.48 12.86 2.42
CA GLU A 165 15.26 13.23 1.23
C GLU A 165 15.95 12.00 0.65
N MET A 166 16.16 12.04 -0.66
CA MET A 166 16.82 10.99 -1.43
C MET A 166 17.85 11.60 -2.38
N ARG A 167 18.93 10.85 -2.65
CA ARG A 167 19.89 11.21 -3.70
C ARG A 167 20.57 10.00 -4.30
N THR A 168 21.22 10.16 -5.45
CA THR A 168 22.34 9.30 -5.82
C THR A 168 23.61 9.75 -5.10
N ARG A 169 24.50 8.82 -4.74
CA ARG A 169 25.78 9.17 -4.12
C ARG A 169 26.70 9.94 -5.07
N ASN A 170 26.64 9.62 -6.37
CA ASN A 170 27.34 10.33 -7.44
C ASN A 170 26.34 10.77 -8.52
N THR A 171 26.66 11.86 -9.22
CA THR A 171 25.95 12.29 -10.44
C THR A 171 25.96 11.21 -11.52
N TYR A 172 24.87 11.08 -12.27
CA TYR A 172 24.73 10.18 -13.42
C TYR A 172 25.07 10.87 -14.75
N ASP A 173 25.51 12.13 -14.72
CA ASP A 173 26.00 12.92 -15.86
C ASP A 173 24.94 13.03 -16.96
N GLY A 174 23.90 13.83 -16.70
CA GLY A 174 22.77 14.09 -17.59
C GLY A 174 21.41 13.99 -16.89
N GLU A 175 20.34 13.98 -17.67
CA GLU A 175 18.95 13.88 -17.20
C GLU A 175 18.55 12.43 -16.89
N PHE A 176 19.17 11.86 -15.85
CA PHE A 176 18.78 10.57 -15.31
C PHE A 176 18.05 10.78 -13.99
N TYR A 177 17.01 9.97 -13.76
CA TYR A 177 16.14 10.14 -12.62
C TYR A 177 16.07 8.88 -11.78
N ILE A 178 16.10 9.04 -10.46
CA ILE A 178 15.68 7.99 -9.55
C ILE A 178 14.15 7.96 -9.59
N GLN A 179 13.57 6.84 -10.00
CA GLN A 179 12.14 6.58 -9.86
C GLN A 179 11.89 5.90 -8.53
N TYR A 180 10.89 6.35 -7.79
CA TYR A 180 10.56 5.80 -6.48
C TYR A 180 9.05 5.59 -6.28
N PHE A 181 8.74 4.62 -5.42
CA PHE A 181 7.41 4.28 -4.95
C PHE A 181 7.46 4.06 -3.44
N ILE A 182 6.50 4.65 -2.73
CA ILE A 182 6.46 4.66 -1.26
C ILE A 182 5.10 4.19 -0.80
N SER A 183 5.10 3.24 0.14
CA SER A 183 3.92 2.76 0.86
C SER A 183 3.96 3.30 2.29
N LYS A 184 2.79 3.63 2.85
CA LYS A 184 2.62 3.83 4.29
C LYS A 184 2.38 2.47 4.95
N LEU A 185 3.06 2.24 6.07
CA LEU A 185 2.90 1.05 6.92
C LEU A 185 2.25 1.41 8.27
N TRP A 186 2.08 2.70 8.55
CA TRP A 186 1.46 3.22 9.78
C TRP A 186 0.55 4.40 9.44
N PHE A 187 -0.65 4.43 10.02
CA PHE A 187 -1.71 5.38 9.67
C PHE A 187 -2.13 6.30 10.83
N ASP A 188 -1.75 5.97 12.06
CA ASP A 188 -2.07 6.74 13.26
C ASP A 188 -0.90 7.66 13.67
N GLN A 189 -0.74 8.78 12.97
CA GLN A 189 0.45 9.64 13.10
C GLN A 189 0.72 10.14 14.53
N PHE A 190 -0.30 10.27 15.37
CA PHE A 190 -0.15 10.78 16.73
C PHE A 190 -0.33 9.71 17.81
N MET A 191 -0.46 8.44 17.40
CA MET A 191 -0.72 7.32 18.32
C MET A 191 -2.02 7.52 19.10
N ASP A 192 -3.01 8.17 18.49
CA ASP A 192 -4.30 8.51 19.11
C ASP A 192 -5.05 7.25 19.56
N ASN A 193 -4.84 6.11 18.91
CA ASN A 193 -5.45 4.83 19.31
C ASN A 193 -4.69 4.12 20.45
N SER A 194 -3.61 4.71 20.97
CA SER A 194 -2.83 4.13 22.09
C SER A 194 -3.34 4.54 23.46
N VAL A 195 -4.36 5.42 23.54
CA VAL A 195 -5.00 5.76 24.81
C VAL A 195 -6.07 4.72 25.15
N GLY A 196 -6.16 4.35 26.43
CA GLY A 196 -7.27 3.54 26.92
C GLY A 196 -8.59 4.30 26.76
N LYS A 197 -9.67 3.59 26.41
CA LYS A 197 -11.03 4.11 26.52
C LYS A 197 -11.41 4.33 27.99
#